data_AF-A0A7C8A9K8-F1
#
_entry.id   AF-A0A7C8A9K8-F1
#
_cell.length_a   1.000
_cell.length_b   1.000
_cell.length_c   1.000
_cell.angle_alpha   90.00
_cell.angle_beta   90.00
_cell.angle_gamma   90.00
#
_symmetry.space_group_name_H-M   'P 1'
#
loop_
_entity.id
_entity.type
_entity.pdbx_description
1 polymer ?
#
loop_
_entity_poly.entity_id
_entity_poly.type
_entity_poly.pdbx_seq_one_letter_code
_entity_poly.pdbx_strand_id
1 'polypeptide(L)'
;MKIRNDDTKRPLYMISVVSKILEVHPQTLRMYEKEGFICPHRINRQRLYSDQDLETLNLVIKLTKELGVNKAGVDIILRMRNRLLELQNEINNIMKYLDEDIRIDFQERIEKIFKEP
;
A
#
# COMPACT_ATOMS: atom_id res chain seq x y z
N MET A 1 -2.84 11.14 18.78
CA MET A 1 -1.60 11.08 17.96
C MET A 1 -1.98 10.51 16.60
N LYS A 2 -2.26 11.36 15.61
CA LYS A 2 -2.61 10.91 14.25
C LYS A 2 -1.31 10.57 13.52
N ILE A 3 -1.03 9.28 13.32
CA ILE A 3 0.04 8.85 12.43
C ILE A 3 -0.40 9.28 11.02
N ARG A 4 0.43 10.08 10.35
CA ARG A 4 0.19 10.52 8.97
C ARG A 4 0.22 9.28 8.07
N ASN A 5 -0.80 9.13 7.23
CA ASN A 5 -1.01 7.98 6.33
C ASN A 5 0.04 7.83 5.21
N ASP A 6 1.12 8.63 5.22
CA ASP A 6 2.13 8.69 4.15
C ASP A 6 3.46 7.98 4.53
N ASP A 7 3.56 7.43 5.75
CA ASP A 7 4.79 6.83 6.29
C ASP A 7 4.85 5.28 6.19
N THR A 8 3.82 4.60 5.64
CA THR A 8 3.73 3.12 5.67
C THR A 8 4.79 2.41 4.84
N LYS A 9 5.44 3.12 3.91
CA LYS A 9 6.59 2.64 3.12
C LYS A 9 7.93 2.83 3.81
N ARG A 10 7.96 3.56 4.92
CA ARG A 10 9.21 3.81 5.65
C ARG A 10 9.69 2.48 6.27
N PRO A 11 10.92 2.04 5.97
CA PRO A 11 11.42 0.78 6.47
C PRO A 11 11.85 0.95 7.94
N LEU A 12 11.17 0.25 8.86
CA LEU A 12 11.30 0.44 10.31
C LEU A 12 11.68 -0.85 11.06
N TYR A 13 11.29 -2.02 10.56
CA TYR A 13 11.37 -3.27 11.32
C TYR A 13 12.50 -4.16 10.82
N MET A 14 13.25 -4.78 11.73
CA MET A 14 14.19 -5.85 11.38
C MET A 14 13.46 -7.18 11.22
N ILE A 15 14.04 -8.13 10.46
CA ILE A 15 13.44 -9.47 10.25
C ILE A 15 13.08 -10.21 11.55
N SER A 16 13.83 -10.00 12.63
CA SER A 16 13.56 -10.59 13.94
C SER A 16 12.27 -10.04 14.57
N VAL A 17 11.96 -8.77 14.33
CA VAL A 17 10.72 -8.13 14.80
C VAL A 17 9.55 -8.61 13.93
N VAL A 18 9.72 -8.59 12.62
CA VAL A 18 8.70 -9.07 11.66
C VAL A 18 8.31 -10.52 11.92
N SER A 19 9.29 -11.38 12.19
CA SER A 19 9.08 -12.79 12.53
C SER A 19 8.19 -12.98 13.76
N LYS A 20 8.33 -12.12 14.77
CA LYS A 20 7.48 -12.14 15.97
C LYS A 20 6.08 -11.62 15.68
N ILE A 21 5.96 -10.52 14.91
CA ILE A 21 4.68 -9.90 14.57
C ILE A 21 3.80 -10.85 13.75
N LEU A 22 4.40 -11.52 12.75
CA LEU A 22 3.68 -12.41 11.84
C LEU A 22 3.66 -13.87 12.33
N GLU A 23 4.29 -14.17 13.47
CA GLU A 23 4.43 -15.53 14.02
C GLU A 23 4.96 -16.54 12.98
N VAL A 24 5.92 -16.09 12.16
CA VAL A 24 6.53 -16.89 11.10
C VAL A 24 8.04 -16.95 11.26
N HIS A 25 8.62 -18.13 11.04
CA HIS A 25 10.06 -18.34 11.13
C HIS A 25 10.84 -17.44 10.15
N PRO A 26 11.99 -16.83 10.55
CA PRO A 26 12.74 -15.91 9.69
C PRO A 26 13.17 -16.51 8.34
N GLN A 27 13.43 -17.82 8.29
CA GLN A 27 13.78 -18.50 7.04
C GLN A 27 12.63 -18.53 6.03
N THR A 28 11.38 -18.60 6.50
CA THR A 28 10.19 -18.54 5.64
C THR A 28 10.01 -17.13 5.06
N LEU A 29 10.28 -16.08 5.86
CA LEU A 29 10.30 -14.70 5.36
C LEU A 29 11.36 -14.52 4.27
N ARG A 30 12.57 -15.06 4.49
CA ARG A 30 13.65 -15.07 3.48
C ARG A 30 13.26 -15.82 2.21
N MET A 31 12.47 -16.89 2.33
CA MET A 31 11.95 -17.62 1.19
C MET A 31 11.01 -16.71 0.39
N TYR A 32 10.03 -16.06 1.02
CA TYR A 32 9.12 -15.14 0.32
C TYR A 32 9.83 -13.94 -0.35
N GLU A 33 10.88 -13.41 0.27
CA GLU A 33 11.77 -12.43 -0.36
C GLU A 33 12.46 -13.00 -1.61
N LYS A 34 13.02 -14.22 -1.51
CA LYS A 34 13.68 -14.88 -2.64
C LYS A 34 12.72 -15.17 -3.79
N GLU A 35 11.47 -15.51 -3.46
CA GLU A 35 10.41 -15.70 -4.45
C GLU A 35 9.96 -14.40 -5.11
N GLY A 36 10.36 -13.24 -4.57
CA GLY A 36 10.11 -11.92 -5.16
C GLY A 36 8.81 -11.25 -4.72
N PHE A 37 8.11 -11.78 -3.70
CA PHE A 37 6.84 -11.22 -3.24
C PHE A 37 7.00 -9.88 -2.53
N ILE A 38 8.15 -9.66 -1.92
CA ILE A 38 8.52 -8.40 -1.26
C ILE A 38 10.00 -8.10 -1.51
N CYS A 39 10.33 -6.80 -1.52
CA CYS A 39 11.68 -6.29 -1.70
C CYS A 39 12.02 -5.33 -0.56
N PRO A 40 12.39 -5.84 0.63
CA PRO A 40 12.67 -5.00 1.79
C PRO A 40 13.90 -4.11 1.55
N HIS A 41 13.89 -2.93 2.15
CA HIS A 41 15.01 -2.01 2.05
C HIS A 41 16.24 -2.56 2.76
N ARG A 42 17.44 -2.26 2.24
CA ARG A 42 18.71 -2.69 2.82
C ARG A 42 19.52 -1.49 3.25
N ILE A 43 19.83 -1.41 4.55
CA ILE A 43 20.79 -0.45 5.10
C ILE A 43 22.03 -1.25 5.52
N ASN A 44 23.15 -1.00 4.83
CA ASN A 44 24.36 -1.81 4.92
C ASN A 44 24.08 -3.29 4.63
N ARG A 45 24.04 -4.13 5.68
CA ARG A 45 23.76 -5.57 5.62
C ARG A 45 22.41 -5.96 6.21
N GLN A 46 21.69 -5.01 6.81
CA GLN A 46 20.44 -5.26 7.51
C GLN A 46 19.25 -5.01 6.59
N ARG A 47 18.29 -5.94 6.60
CA ARG A 47 17.00 -5.78 5.95
C ARG A 47 16.03 -5.10 6.89
N LEU A 48 15.40 -4.05 6.39
CA LEU A 48 14.38 -3.29 7.07
C LEU A 48 13.09 -3.36 6.27
N TYR A 49 12.02 -3.72 6.96
CA TYR A 49 10.69 -3.90 6.42
C TYR A 49 9.83 -2.70 6.85
N SER A 50 9.00 -2.26 5.94
CA SER A 50 7.99 -1.22 6.15
C SER A 50 6.66 -1.83 6.56
N ASP A 51 5.72 -1.03 7.06
CA ASP A 51 4.36 -1.51 7.35
C ASP A 51 3.71 -2.14 6.11
N GLN A 52 3.95 -1.57 4.91
CA GLN A 52 3.47 -2.13 3.64
C GLN A 52 4.06 -3.52 3.34
N ASP A 53 5.34 -3.75 3.69
CA ASP A 53 5.95 -5.07 3.56
C ASP A 53 5.28 -6.09 4.49
N LEU A 54 4.95 -5.69 5.72
CA LEU A 54 4.26 -6.53 6.69
C LEU A 54 2.86 -6.92 6.19
N GLU A 55 2.09 -5.97 5.67
CA GLU A 55 0.77 -6.25 5.08
C GLU A 55 0.88 -7.24 3.92
N THR A 56 1.86 -7.04 3.05
CA THR A 56 2.08 -7.91 1.88
C THR A 56 2.50 -9.31 2.33
N LEU A 57 3.41 -9.42 3.29
CA LEU A 57 3.80 -10.70 3.87
C LEU A 57 2.63 -11.42 4.54
N ASN A 58 1.80 -10.70 5.29
CA ASN A 58 0.62 -11.29 5.93
C ASN A 58 -0.34 -11.89 4.89
N LEU A 59 -0.57 -11.17 3.79
CA LEU A 59 -1.37 -11.68 2.67
C LEU A 59 -0.73 -12.92 2.02
N VAL A 60 0.58 -12.88 1.75
CA VAL A 60 1.33 -14.03 1.18
C VAL A 60 1.23 -15.26 2.10
N ILE A 61 1.38 -15.07 3.41
CA ILE A 61 1.28 -16.14 4.41
C ILE A 61 -0.12 -16.75 4.36
N LYS A 62 -1.16 -15.92 4.36
CA LYS A 62 -2.54 -16.39 4.28
C LYS A 62 -2.81 -17.17 2.99
N LEU A 63 -2.40 -16.63 1.84
CA LEU A 63 -2.56 -17.28 0.54
C LEU A 63 -1.86 -18.64 0.48
N THR A 64 -0.64 -18.73 1.00
CA THR A 64 0.16 -19.95 0.91
C THR A 64 -0.18 -20.99 1.98
N LYS A 65 -0.42 -20.58 3.23
CA LYS A 65 -0.66 -21.50 4.36
C LYS A 65 -2.12 -21.87 4.55
N GLU A 66 -3.04 -20.93 4.40
CA GLU A 66 -4.47 -21.19 4.66
C GLU A 66 -5.18 -21.63 3.39
N LEU A 67 -4.86 -21.01 2.24
CA LEU A 67 -5.57 -21.24 0.98
C LEU A 67 -4.82 -22.16 0.01
N GLY A 68 -3.61 -22.60 0.36
CA GLY A 68 -2.82 -23.53 -0.47
C GLY A 68 -2.42 -22.98 -1.84
N VAL A 69 -2.43 -21.65 -2.01
CA VAL A 69 -2.08 -21.01 -3.28
C VAL A 69 -0.58 -21.14 -3.51
N ASN A 70 -0.22 -21.60 -4.72
CA ASN A 70 1.17 -21.75 -5.12
C ASN A 70 1.84 -20.40 -5.44
N LYS A 71 3.15 -20.43 -5.70
CA LYS A 71 3.93 -19.22 -5.99
C LYS A 71 3.34 -18.39 -7.13
N ALA A 72 3.00 -19.03 -8.25
CA ALA A 72 2.49 -18.34 -9.43
C ALA A 72 1.14 -17.66 -9.15
N GLY A 73 0.27 -18.31 -8.38
CA GLY A 73 -1.00 -17.74 -7.94
C GLY A 73 -0.79 -16.51 -7.03
N VAL A 74 0.12 -16.59 -6.06
CA VAL A 74 0.45 -15.45 -5.19
C VAL A 74 0.95 -14.26 -6.00
N ASP A 75 1.87 -14.49 -6.93
CA ASP A 75 2.43 -13.45 -7.79
C ASP A 75 1.34 -12.75 -8.64
N ILE A 76 0.42 -13.51 -9.23
CA ILE A 76 -0.73 -12.96 -9.96
C ILE A 76 -1.62 -12.11 -9.04
N ILE A 77 -1.95 -12.63 -7.85
CA ILE A 77 -2.82 -11.92 -6.89
C ILE A 77 -2.18 -10.61 -6.43
N LEU A 78 -0.88 -10.60 -6.15
CA LEU A 78 -0.16 -9.39 -5.77
C LEU A 78 -0.16 -8.35 -6.89
N ARG A 79 0.08 -8.76 -8.15
CA ARG A 79 -0.04 -7.85 -9.31
C ARG A 79 -1.45 -7.29 -9.47
N MET A 80 -2.47 -8.13 -9.31
CA MET A 80 -3.87 -7.68 -9.37
C MET A 80 -4.17 -6.66 -8.26
N ARG A 81 -3.71 -6.91 -7.03
CA ARG A 81 -3.85 -5.96 -5.91
C ARG A 81 -3.19 -4.62 -6.24
N ASN A 82 -1.98 -4.62 -6.79
CA ASN A 82 -1.29 -3.39 -7.18
C ASN A 82 -2.05 -2.63 -8.26
N ARG A 83 -2.58 -3.33 -9.26
CA ARG A 83 -3.40 -2.70 -10.31
C ARG A 83 -4.67 -2.07 -9.76
N LEU A 84 -5.32 -2.72 -8.79
CA LEU A 84 -6.49 -2.15 -8.11
C LEU A 84 -6.14 -0.87 -7.34
N LEU A 85 -5.00 -0.83 -6.66
CA LEU A 85 -4.53 0.38 -5.96
C LEU A 85 -4.22 1.52 -6.94
N GLU A 86 -3.59 1.23 -8.08
CA GLU A 86 -3.36 2.21 -9.15
C GLU A 86 -4.68 2.81 -9.66
N LEU A 87 -5.65 1.94 -9.99
CA LEU A 87 -6.97 2.38 -10.46
C LEU A 87 -7.72 3.21 -9.40
N GLN A 88 -7.64 2.83 -8.12
CA GLN A 88 -8.23 3.63 -7.04
C GLN A 88 -7.59 5.02 -6.94
N ASN A 89 -6.27 5.11 -7.11
CA ASN A 89 -5.57 6.40 -7.12
C ASN A 89 -5.97 7.25 -8.33
N GLU A 90 -6.12 6.66 -9.52
CA GLU A 90 -6.62 7.35 -10.70
C GLU A 90 -8.04 7.89 -10.48
N ILE A 91 -8.95 7.07 -9.94
CA ILE A 91 -10.33 7.50 -9.61
C ILE A 91 -10.29 8.65 -8.60
N ASN A 92 -9.50 8.54 -7.53
CA ASN A 92 -9.39 9.60 -6.52
C ASN A 92 -8.87 10.91 -7.13
N ASN A 93 -7.91 10.83 -8.06
CA ASN A 93 -7.40 12.01 -8.76
C ASN A 93 -8.49 12.64 -9.63
N ILE A 94 -9.25 11.84 -10.38
CA ILE A 94 -10.37 12.33 -11.21
C ILE A 94 -11.42 13.01 -10.33
N MET A 95 -11.82 12.38 -9.22
CA MET A 95 -12.79 12.96 -8.29
C MET A 95 -12.31 14.29 -7.71
N LYS A 96 -11.01 14.42 -7.43
CA LYS A 96 -10.43 15.68 -6.96
C LYS A 96 -10.53 16.79 -8.00
N TYR A 97 -10.28 16.51 -9.27
CA TYR A 97 -10.45 17.50 -10.35
C TYR A 97 -11.91 17.93 -10.48
N LEU A 98 -12.86 16.98 -10.44
CA LEU A 98 -14.29 17.31 -10.49
C LEU A 98 -14.73 18.19 -9.31
N ASP A 99 -14.24 17.90 -8.10
CA ASP A 99 -14.53 18.72 -6.91
C ASP A 99 -13.95 20.14 -7.02
N GLU A 100 -12.76 20.30 -7.59
CA GLU A 100 -12.14 21.61 -7.83
C GLU A 100 -12.93 22.41 -8.87
N ASP A 101 -13.32 21.80 -9.98
CA ASP A 101 -14.12 22.44 -11.04
C ASP A 101 -15.50 22.88 -10.52
N ILE A 102 -16.18 22.03 -9.76
CA ILE A 102 -17.48 22.35 -9.15
C ILE A 102 -17.34 23.53 -8.17
N ARG A 103 -16.25 23.59 -7.40
CA ARG A 103 -16.01 24.70 -6.46
C ARG A 103 -15.79 26.03 -7.18
N ILE A 104 -15.05 26.03 -8.29
CA ILE A 104 -14.78 27.23 -9.09
C ILE A 104 -16.09 27.73 -9.71
N ASP A 105 -16.86 26.87 -10.39
CA ASP A 105 -18.15 27.26 -11.00
C ASP A 105 -19.14 27.80 -9.96
N PHE A 106 -19.18 27.17 -8.78
CA PHE A 106 -20.03 27.65 -7.68
C PHE A 106 -19.60 29.04 -7.18
N GLN A 107 -18.29 29.30 -7.03
CA GLN A 107 -17.77 30.61 -6.65
C GLN A 107 -18.10 31.68 -7.67
N GLU A 108 -17.92 31.40 -8.96
CA GLU A 108 -18.25 32.34 -10.04
C GLU A 108 -19.74 32.71 -10.05
N ARG A 109 -20.62 31.74 -9.82
CA ARG A 109 -22.07 31.99 -9.72
C ARG A 109 -22.44 32.82 -8.50
N ILE A 110 -21.87 32.51 -7.34
CA ILE A 110 -22.06 33.31 -6.11
C ILE A 110 -21.60 34.76 -6.35
N GLU A 111 -20.41 34.96 -6.90
CA GLU A 111 -19.90 36.30 -7.19
C GLU A 111 -20.81 37.09 -8.13
N LYS A 112 -21.37 36.46 -9.16
CA LYS A 112 -22.33 37.11 -10.07
C LYS A 112 -23.60 37.54 -9.34
N ILE A 113 -24.16 36.70 -8.49
CA ILE A 113 -25.39 37.00 -7.71
C ILE A 113 -25.16 38.20 -6.78
N PHE A 114 -23.99 38.32 -6.16
CA PHE A 114 -23.69 39.42 -5.24
C PHE A 114 -23.13 40.68 -5.91
N LYS A 115 -22.87 40.67 -7.24
CA LYS A 115 -22.40 41.83 -8.02
C LYS A 115 -23.49 42.55 -8.80
N GLU A 116 -24.69 42.01 -8.90
CA GLU A 116 -25.84 42.73 -9.48
C GLU A 116 -26.68 43.37 -8.36
N PRO A 117 -26.95 44.70 -8.41
CA PRO A 117 -27.75 45.43 -7.41
C PRO A 117 -29.25 45.16 -7.49
#